data_AF-A0A0E3LDF7-F1
#
_entry.id   AF-A0A0E3LDF7-F1
#
_cell.length_a   1.000
_cell.length_b   1.000
_cell.length_c   1.000
_cell.angle_alpha   90.00
_cell.angle_beta   90.00
_cell.angle_gamma   90.00
#
_symmetry.space_group_name_H-M   'P 1'
#
loop_
_entity.id
_entity.type
_entity.pdbx_description
1 polymer ?
#
loop_
_entity_poly.entity_id
_entity_poly.type
_entity_poly.pdbx_seq_one_letter_code
_entity_poly.pdbx_strand_id
1 'polypeptide(L)'
;MINSRHGEKLAEDIRKIFEAAGLKAEIFPGAEPNPTDSSVTEGAEIYKKENCDLIVAVGGGKPMDCAKAVGIGAKNGGEINDYEGIGKVTKGPLRLSR
;
A
#
# COMPACT_ATOMS: atom_id res chain seq x y z
N MET A 1 7.61 9.39 -0.64
CA MET A 1 8.03 10.01 0.64
C MET A 1 8.66 8.99 1.60
N ILE A 2 9.19 7.88 1.08
CA ILE A 2 10.08 6.97 1.81
C ILE A 2 11.56 7.38 1.61
N ASN A 3 11.88 8.14 0.54
CA ASN A 3 13.21 8.70 0.21
C ASN A 3 13.80 9.75 1.19
N SER A 4 13.27 9.89 2.41
CA SER A 4 13.95 10.67 3.47
C SER A 4 14.46 9.68 4.51
N ARG A 5 15.71 9.86 4.98
CA ARG A 5 16.36 8.97 5.99
C ARG A 5 15.50 8.61 7.21
N HIS A 6 14.49 9.44 7.52
CA HIS A 6 13.55 9.21 8.61
C HIS A 6 12.40 8.25 8.25
N GLY A 7 11.91 8.25 7.00
CA GLY A 7 10.80 7.41 6.55
C GLY A 7 11.17 5.94 6.44
N GLU A 8 12.31 5.63 5.81
CA GLU A 8 12.86 4.28 5.72
C GLU A 8 13.11 3.68 7.11
N LYS A 9 13.74 4.45 8.00
CA LYS A 9 14.03 3.99 9.36
C LYS A 9 12.76 3.67 10.13
N LEU A 10 11.72 4.51 10.02
CA LEU A 10 10.44 4.27 10.69
C LEU A 10 9.75 3.01 10.15
N ALA A 11 9.76 2.78 8.84
CA ALA A 11 9.19 1.58 8.24
C ALA A 11 9.91 0.31 8.73
N GLU A 12 11.25 0.35 8.83
CA GLU A 12 12.05 -0.75 9.38
C GLU A 12 11.77 -0.99 10.87
N ASP A 13 11.63 0.07 11.66
CA ASP A 13 11.30 -0.07 13.09
C ASP A 13 9.90 -0.68 13.28
N ILE A 14 8.93 -0.31 12.44
CA ILE A 14 7.59 -0.92 12.42
C ILE A 14 7.66 -2.39 11.99
N ARG A 15 8.43 -2.73 10.95
CA ARG A 15 8.63 -4.13 10.50
C ARG A 15 9.15 -5.00 11.63
N LYS A 16 10.14 -4.53 12.39
CA LYS A 16 10.68 -5.25 13.56
C LYS A 16 9.64 -5.49 14.64
N ILE A 17 8.73 -4.54 14.87
CA ILE A 17 7.64 -4.71 15.85
C ILE A 17 6.67 -5.81 15.39
N PHE A 18 6.32 -5.84 14.10
CA PHE A 18 5.48 -6.91 13.55
C PHE A 18 6.17 -8.28 13.64
N GLU A 19 7.46 -8.36 13.27
CA GLU A 19 8.22 -9.60 13.37
C GLU A 19 8.36 -10.10 14.82
N ALA A 20 8.57 -9.19 15.77
CA ALA A 20 8.59 -9.52 17.19
C ALA A 20 7.23 -10.04 17.71
N ALA A 21 6.13 -9.63 17.07
CA ALA A 21 4.78 -10.12 17.34
C ALA A 21 4.45 -11.41 16.56
N GLY A 22 5.38 -11.97 15.78
CA GLY A 22 5.18 -13.18 14.97
C GLY A 22 4.44 -12.93 13.66
N LEU A 23 4.36 -11.68 13.20
CA LEU A 23 3.72 -11.28 11.95
C LEU A 23 4.79 -11.03 10.87
N LYS A 24 4.55 -11.54 9.66
CA LYS A 24 5.38 -11.22 8.49
C LYS A 24 4.99 -9.84 7.97
N ALA A 25 5.96 -8.99 7.67
CA ALA A 25 5.73 -7.65 7.17
C ALA A 25 6.68 -7.34 6.01
N GLU A 26 6.11 -6.88 4.90
CA GLU A 26 6.84 -6.51 3.68
C GLU A 26 6.76 -4.99 3.47
N ILE A 27 7.90 -4.36 3.21
CA ILE A 27 7.98 -2.91 3.03
C ILE A 27 7.89 -2.57 1.54
N PHE A 28 6.92 -1.72 1.20
CA PHE A 28 6.79 -1.16 -0.14
C PHE A 28 7.15 0.34 -0.13
N PRO A 29 8.28 0.75 -0.75
CA PRO A 29 8.74 2.13 -0.74
C PRO A 29 7.98 3.07 -1.71
N GLY A 30 7.23 2.51 -2.65
CA GLY A 30 6.67 3.18 -3.84
C GLY A 30 5.53 4.19 -3.61
N ALA A 31 5.44 4.77 -2.41
CA ALA A 31 4.57 5.91 -2.12
C ALA A 31 5.17 7.20 -2.71
N GLU A 32 5.15 7.31 -4.03
CA GLU A 32 5.46 8.53 -4.78
C GLU A 32 4.39 9.61 -4.54
N PRO A 33 4.72 10.91 -4.68
CA PRO A 33 3.79 12.00 -4.43
C PRO A 33 2.50 11.98 -5.25
N ASN A 34 2.54 11.32 -6.42
CA ASN A 34 1.42 10.94 -7.25
C ASN A 34 1.69 9.47 -7.63
N PRO A 35 1.02 8.49 -7.00
CA PRO A 35 1.25 7.09 -7.34
C PRO A 35 0.91 6.90 -8.82
N THR A 36 1.91 6.53 -9.62
CA THR A 36 1.67 6.15 -11.01
C THR A 36 0.97 4.80 -11.02
N ASP A 37 0.29 4.49 -12.12
CA ASP A 37 -0.37 3.19 -12.33
C ASP A 37 0.61 2.03 -12.09
N SER A 38 1.88 2.23 -12.43
CA SER A 38 2.97 1.29 -12.17
C SER A 38 3.20 1.05 -10.68
N SER A 39 3.24 2.09 -9.84
CA SER A 39 3.42 1.91 -8.38
C SER A 39 2.24 1.20 -7.74
N VAL A 40 1.02 1.47 -8.22
CA VAL A 40 -0.18 0.78 -7.74
C VAL A 40 -0.15 -0.70 -8.14
N THR A 41 0.24 -0.98 -9.38
CA THR A 41 0.38 -2.34 -9.90
C THR A 41 1.44 -3.12 -9.14
N GLU A 42 2.64 -2.55 -8.96
CA GLU A 42 3.73 -3.16 -8.22
C GLU A 42 3.33 -3.47 -6.76
N GLY A 43 2.71 -2.49 -6.07
CA GLY A 43 2.22 -2.70 -4.71
C GLY A 43 1.15 -3.80 -4.63
N ALA A 44 0.26 -3.88 -5.62
CA ALA A 44 -0.78 -4.91 -5.69
C ALA A 44 -0.22 -6.30 -6.00
N GLU A 45 0.84 -6.37 -6.81
CA GLU A 45 1.57 -7.61 -7.09
C GLU A 45 2.30 -8.11 -5.84
N ILE A 46 3.00 -7.23 -5.11
CA ILE A 46 3.65 -7.57 -3.84
C ILE A 46 2.61 -8.09 -2.84
N TYR A 47 1.48 -7.38 -2.68
CA TYR A 47 0.39 -7.79 -1.80
C TYR A 47 -0.08 -9.23 -2.11
N LYS A 48 -0.27 -9.56 -3.39
CA LYS A 48 -0.70 -10.90 -3.81
C LYS A 48 0.39 -11.94 -3.66
N LYS A 49 1.62 -11.64 -4.11
CA LYS A 49 2.76 -12.56 -4.09
C LYS A 49 3.12 -12.98 -2.67
N GLU A 50 3.09 -12.03 -1.74
CA GLU A 50 3.48 -12.25 -0.34
C GLU A 50 2.30 -12.72 0.53
N ASN A 51 1.12 -12.92 -0.07
CA ASN A 51 -0.13 -13.31 0.60
C ASN A 51 -0.49 -12.38 1.76
N CYS A 52 -0.29 -11.08 1.56
CA CYS A 52 -0.66 -10.06 2.54
C CYS A 52 -2.17 -10.05 2.75
N ASP A 53 -2.60 -9.74 3.98
CA ASP A 53 -4.00 -9.56 4.36
C ASP A 53 -4.30 -8.12 4.80
N LEU A 54 -3.27 -7.34 5.13
CA LEU A 54 -3.35 -5.97 5.61
C LEU A 54 -2.35 -5.05 4.87
N ILE A 55 -2.74 -3.78 4.67
CA ILE A 55 -1.84 -2.71 4.25
C ILE A 55 -1.75 -1.69 5.39
N VAL A 56 -0.53 -1.36 5.80
CA VAL A 56 -0.24 -0.32 6.80
C VAL A 56 0.43 0.85 6.09
N ALA A 57 -0.24 2.00 6.06
CA ALA A 57 0.30 3.22 5.45
C ALA A 57 1.08 4.02 6.49
N VAL A 58 2.38 4.20 6.29
CA VAL A 58 3.25 4.93 7.22
C VAL A 58 3.61 6.30 6.62
N GLY A 59 3.06 7.38 7.19
CA GLY A 59 3.35 8.75 6.79
C GLY A 59 2.09 9.62 6.68
N GLY A 60 2.14 10.64 5.80
CA GLY A 60 1.05 11.58 5.57
C GLY A 60 0.05 11.15 4.48
N GLY A 61 -0.65 12.12 3.89
CA GLY A 61 -1.68 11.85 2.86
C GLY A 61 -1.19 11.06 1.65
N LYS A 62 0.06 11.29 1.20
CA LYS A 62 0.64 10.66 0.00
C LYS A 62 0.76 9.12 0.14
N PRO A 63 1.46 8.57 1.16
CA PRO A 63 1.43 7.12 1.43
C PRO A 63 0.02 6.56 1.63
N MET A 64 -0.88 7.32 2.26
CA MET A 64 -2.24 6.86 2.52
C MET A 64 -3.08 6.74 1.23
N ASP A 65 -2.93 7.67 0.29
CA ASP A 65 -3.62 7.61 -1.00
C ASP A 65 -3.04 6.51 -1.90
N CYS A 66 -1.71 6.32 -1.89
CA CYS A 66 -1.08 5.18 -2.53
C CYS A 66 -1.59 3.84 -1.95
N ALA A 67 -1.67 3.71 -0.63
CA ALA A 67 -2.20 2.51 0.03
C ALA A 67 -3.66 2.21 -0.35
N LYS A 68 -4.51 3.24 -0.49
CA LYS A 68 -5.88 3.06 -1.00
C LYS A 68 -5.90 2.53 -2.43
N ALA A 69 -5.10 3.12 -3.31
CA ALA A 69 -5.03 2.70 -4.70
C ALA A 69 -4.52 1.26 -4.83
N VAL A 70 -3.44 0.90 -4.13
CA VAL A 70 -2.94 -0.48 -4.04
C VAL A 70 -4.03 -1.42 -3.50
N GLY A 71 -4.75 -0.99 -2.46
CA GLY A 71 -5.84 -1.77 -1.89
C GLY A 71 -6.98 -2.05 -2.87
N ILE A 72 -7.29 -1.08 -3.75
CA ILE A 72 -8.27 -1.24 -4.83
C ILE A 72 -7.74 -2.22 -5.88
N GLY A 73 -6.51 -2.01 -6.39
CA GLY A 73 -5.91 -2.85 -7.43
C GLY A 73 -5.67 -4.30 -6.99
N ALA A 74 -5.25 -4.50 -5.73
CA ALA A 74 -5.04 -5.83 -5.17
C ALA A 74 -6.33 -6.65 -5.11
N LYS A 75 -7.46 -6.01 -4.74
CA LYS A 75 -8.74 -6.70 -4.55
C LYS A 75 -9.60 -6.78 -5.81
N ASN A 76 -9.56 -5.77 -6.66
CA ASN A 76 -10.45 -5.67 -7.81
C ASN A 76 -9.79 -6.14 -9.11
N GLY A 77 -8.44 -6.13 -9.20
CA GLY A 77 -7.72 -6.37 -10.46
C GLY A 77 -7.90 -5.20 -11.44
N GLY A 78 -7.48 -5.38 -12.69
CA GLY A 78 -7.52 -4.31 -13.70
C GLY A 78 -6.49 -3.21 -13.45
N GLU A 79 -6.61 -2.11 -14.20
CA GLU A 79 -5.76 -0.93 -14.04
C GLU A 79 -6.40 0.05 -13.05
N ILE A 80 -5.60 0.83 -12.32
CA ILE A 80 -6.16 1.77 -11.34
C ILE A 80 -7.06 2.84 -11.99
N ASN A 81 -6.79 3.20 -13.25
CA ASN A 81 -7.59 4.12 -14.05
C ASN A 81 -9.02 3.63 -14.31
N ASP A 82 -9.27 2.32 -14.27
CA ASP A 82 -10.62 1.75 -14.38
C ASP A 82 -11.54 2.21 -13.23
N TYR A 83 -10.93 2.64 -12.13
CA TYR A 83 -11.60 3.05 -10.91
C TYR A 83 -11.69 4.58 -10.74
N GLU A 84 -11.24 5.37 -11.72
CA GLU A 84 -11.39 6.82 -11.70
C GLU A 84 -12.86 7.25 -11.87
N GLY A 85 -13.33 8.11 -10.97
CA GLY A 85 -14.69 8.64 -10.96
C GLY A 85 -15.57 8.08 -9.85
N ILE A 86 -16.80 8.59 -9.78
CA ILE A 86 -17.73 8.28 -8.69
C ILE A 86 -18.37 6.91 -8.92
N GLY A 87 -18.29 6.03 -7.90
CA GLY A 87 -19.01 4.75 -7.88
C GLY A 87 -18.38 3.62 -8.71
N LYS A 88 -17.13 3.76 -9.16
CA LYS A 88 -16.45 2.75 -9.99
C LYS A 88 -15.93 1.56 -9.20
N VAL A 89 -15.61 1.74 -7.92
CA VAL A 89 -15.16 0.67 -7.03
C VAL A 89 -16.37 -0.10 -6.50
N THR A 90 -16.60 -1.31 -7.04
CA THR A 90 -17.79 -2.12 -6.72
C THR A 90 -17.54 -3.17 -5.63
N LYS A 91 -16.31 -3.70 -5.51
CA LYS A 91 -15.89 -4.48 -4.33
C LYS A 91 -15.17 -3.51 -3.40
N GLY A 92 -15.79 -3.19 -2.26
CA GLY A 92 -15.25 -2.20 -1.30
C GLY A 92 -13.78 -2.46 -0.96
N PRO A 93 -12.98 -1.44 -0.62
CA PRO A 93 -11.52 -1.55 -0.53
C PRO A 93 -11.05 -2.58 0.51
N LEU A 94 -9.78 -2.99 0.42
CA LEU A 94 -9.14 -3.75 1.50
C LEU A 94 -9.15 -2.94 2.80
N ARG A 95 -9.06 -3.64 3.94
CA ARG A 95 -8.97 -2.95 5.24
C ARG A 95 -7.65 -2.19 5.31
N LEU A 96 -7.77 -0.88 5.58
CA LEU A 96 -6.64 0.01 5.81
C LEU A 96 -6.61 0.37 7.30
N SER A 97 -5.49 0.10 7.97
CA SER A 97 -5.23 0.68 9.30
C SER A 97 -4.50 2.00 9.12
N ARG A 98 -4.93 3.01 9.90
CA ARG A 98 -4.23 4.29 10.03
C ARG A 98 -3.21 4.21 11.15
#